data_AF-A0A8T5MZ71-F1
#
_entry.id   AF-A0A8T5MZ71-F1
#
_cell.length_a   1.000
_cell.length_b   1.000
_cell.length_c   1.000
_cell.angle_alpha   90.00
_cell.angle_beta   90.00
_cell.angle_gamma   90.00
#
_symmetry.space_group_name_H-M   'P 1'
#
loop_
_entity.id
_entity.type
_entity.pdbx_description
1 polymer ?
#
loop_
_entity_poly.entity_id
_entity_poly.type
_entity_poly.pdbx_seq_one_letter_code
_entity_poly.pdbx_strand_id
1 'polypeptide(L)'
;MKNKNFNLKNKKAISIMIGYVLLITSAIVISGIVYQWMKTYVPKEGINCPDGVSVYIDEVKCEEIVYNSFLLNLTLKNNGRFNIAGYFIHATNSSEQELATIDLSGYTPDGADKGGSVIFGVKNFLNPGEKRKNIFDITLPINSINSVEIIPLRFQSIENKERLVSCQNAKIREEITCS
;
A
#
# COMPACT_ATOMS: atom_id res chain seq x y z
N MET A 1 -33.18 78.31 -10.84
CA MET A 1 -32.41 77.04 -10.94
C MET A 1 -32.25 76.46 -9.54
N LYS A 2 -32.92 75.35 -9.19
CA LYS A 2 -32.86 74.76 -7.84
C LYS A 2 -31.80 73.65 -7.81
N ASN A 3 -30.71 73.90 -7.09
CA ASN A 3 -29.64 72.96 -6.83
C ASN A 3 -30.11 71.91 -5.80
N LYS A 4 -30.15 70.64 -6.19
CA LYS A 4 -30.71 69.56 -5.38
C LYS A 4 -29.57 68.88 -4.62
N ASN A 5 -29.31 69.32 -3.39
CA ASN A 5 -28.33 68.70 -2.49
C ASN A 5 -28.76 67.27 -2.14
N PHE A 6 -27.95 66.28 -2.53
CA PHE A 6 -28.17 64.86 -2.24
C PHE A 6 -27.69 64.53 -0.82
N ASN A 7 -28.61 64.20 0.07
CA ASN A 7 -28.35 63.98 1.50
C ASN A 7 -27.76 62.55 1.73
N LEU A 8 -26.50 62.47 2.16
CA LEU A 8 -25.70 61.24 2.28
C LEU A 8 -25.78 60.52 3.64
N LYS A 9 -26.79 60.80 4.49
CA LYS A 9 -26.77 60.37 5.90
C LYS A 9 -27.19 58.91 6.21
N ASN A 10 -27.71 58.12 5.26
CA ASN A 10 -28.27 56.77 5.55
C ASN A 10 -27.61 55.57 4.83
N LYS A 11 -26.40 55.71 4.25
CA LYS A 11 -25.74 54.59 3.51
C LYS A 11 -24.74 53.75 4.32
N LYS A 12 -24.50 54.07 5.60
CA LYS A 12 -23.49 53.37 6.43
C LYS A 12 -23.81 51.89 6.69
N ALA A 13 -25.09 51.52 6.81
CA ALA A 13 -25.51 50.13 7.04
C ALA A 13 -25.27 49.21 5.82
N ILE A 14 -25.30 49.78 4.61
CA ILE A 14 -25.15 49.03 3.35
C ILE A 14 -23.68 48.57 3.18
N SER A 15 -22.72 49.39 3.63
CA SER A 15 -21.29 49.04 3.56
C SER A 15 -20.95 47.80 4.39
N ILE A 16 -21.65 47.58 5.51
CA ILE A 16 -21.42 46.43 6.38
C ILE A 16 -21.91 45.15 5.70
N MET A 17 -23.10 45.18 5.10
CA MET A 17 -23.64 44.05 4.35
C MET A 17 -22.76 43.66 3.16
N ILE A 18 -22.23 44.65 2.42
CA ILE A 18 -21.30 44.40 1.31
C ILE A 18 -19.99 43.77 1.82
N GLY A 19 -19.49 44.22 2.97
CA GLY A 19 -18.29 43.65 3.59
C GLY A 19 -18.44 42.17 3.93
N TYR A 20 -19.57 41.77 4.51
CA TYR A 20 -19.84 40.35 4.81
C TYR A 20 -19.90 39.49 3.54
N VAL A 21 -20.58 39.98 2.49
CA VAL A 21 -20.66 39.25 1.21
C VAL A 21 -19.27 39.08 0.60
N LEU A 22 -18.43 40.12 0.64
CA LEU A 22 -17.07 40.08 0.09
C LEU A 22 -16.14 39.16 0.89
N LEU A 23 -16.30 39.12 2.21
CA LEU A 23 -15.54 38.24 3.08
C LEU A 23 -15.93 36.77 2.88
N ILE A 24 -17.23 36.47 2.79
CA ILE A 24 -17.71 35.11 2.54
C ILE A 24 -17.28 34.61 1.16
N THR A 25 -17.41 35.44 0.13
CA THR A 25 -17.02 35.06 -1.24
C THR A 25 -15.51 34.82 -1.36
N SER A 26 -14.68 35.67 -0.75
CA SER A 26 -13.23 35.44 -0.73
C SER A 26 -12.83 34.18 0.02
N ALA A 27 -13.49 33.86 1.14
CA ALA A 27 -13.27 32.62 1.87
C ALA A 27 -13.58 31.36 1.02
N ILE A 28 -14.68 31.37 0.27
CA ILE A 28 -15.05 30.27 -0.64
C ILE A 28 -14.01 30.10 -1.75
N VAL A 29 -13.53 31.20 -2.33
CA VAL A 29 -12.51 31.16 -3.38
C VAL A 29 -11.19 30.59 -2.85
N ILE A 30 -10.74 31.06 -1.68
CA ILE A 30 -9.51 30.56 -1.04
C ILE A 30 -9.64 29.06 -0.73
N SER A 31 -10.79 28.63 -0.20
CA SER A 31 -11.07 27.21 0.07
C SER A 31 -10.96 26.35 -1.20
N GLY A 32 -11.51 26.81 -2.33
CA GLY A 32 -11.42 26.11 -3.60
C GLY A 32 -9.99 25.96 -4.12
N ILE A 33 -9.17 27.01 -3.98
CA ILE A 33 -7.75 26.99 -4.36
C ILE A 33 -6.99 25.99 -3.49
N VAL A 34 -7.18 26.03 -2.16
CA VAL A 34 -6.53 25.11 -1.22
C VAL A 34 -6.93 23.67 -1.51
N TYR A 35 -8.22 23.40 -1.79
CA TYR A 35 -8.67 22.06 -2.14
C TYR A 35 -7.99 21.53 -3.41
N GLN A 36 -7.89 22.35 -4.46
CA GLN A 36 -7.18 21.92 -5.68
C GLN A 36 -5.70 21.71 -5.43
N TRP A 37 -5.07 22.58 -4.66
CA TRP A 37 -3.66 22.43 -4.27
C TRP A 37 -3.47 21.13 -3.48
N MET A 38 -4.27 20.84 -2.46
CA MET A 38 -4.21 19.56 -1.73
C MET A 38 -4.36 18.35 -2.65
N LYS A 39 -5.26 18.42 -3.64
CA LYS A 39 -5.46 17.35 -4.61
C LYS A 39 -4.24 17.05 -5.48
N THR A 40 -3.35 18.02 -5.66
CA THR A 40 -2.06 17.79 -6.34
C THR A 40 -1.02 17.10 -5.47
N TYR A 41 -1.11 17.20 -4.14
CA TYR A 41 -0.20 16.52 -3.21
C TYR A 41 -0.66 15.11 -2.85
N VAL A 42 -1.96 14.85 -2.86
CA VAL A 42 -2.48 13.50 -2.62
C VAL A 42 -2.14 12.64 -3.84
N PRO A 43 -1.34 11.56 -3.68
CA PRO A 43 -1.07 10.66 -4.79
C PRO A 43 -2.39 10.11 -5.32
N LYS A 44 -2.57 10.19 -6.65
CA LYS A 44 -3.69 9.53 -7.33
C LYS A 44 -3.67 8.05 -6.95
N GLU A 45 -4.87 7.45 -6.80
CA GLU A 45 -5.06 6.07 -6.38
C GLU A 45 -3.95 5.17 -6.95
N GLY A 46 -3.34 4.39 -6.06
CA GLY A 46 -2.23 3.51 -6.40
C GLY A 46 -2.60 2.65 -7.60
N ILE A 47 -1.62 2.39 -8.44
CA ILE A 47 -1.81 1.53 -9.60
C ILE A 47 -2.21 0.14 -9.09
N ASN A 48 -3.47 -0.22 -9.31
CA ASN A 48 -4.01 -1.49 -8.88
C ASN A 48 -3.69 -2.60 -9.89
N CYS A 49 -3.47 -3.80 -9.36
CA CYS A 49 -3.38 -5.00 -10.19
C CYS A 49 -4.71 -5.30 -10.88
N PRO A 50 -4.69 -5.94 -12.06
CA PRO A 50 -5.91 -6.39 -12.72
C PRO A 50 -6.62 -7.46 -11.88
N ASP A 51 -7.95 -7.50 -11.99
CA ASP A 51 -8.77 -8.47 -11.29
C ASP A 51 -8.44 -9.92 -11.73
N GLY A 52 -8.18 -10.78 -10.75
CA GLY A 52 -7.81 -12.19 -10.99
C GLY A 52 -6.34 -12.51 -10.77
N VAL A 53 -5.57 -11.62 -10.13
CA VAL A 53 -4.35 -12.03 -9.41
C VAL A 53 -4.78 -12.76 -8.14
N SER A 54 -4.24 -13.95 -7.91
CA SER A 54 -4.50 -14.73 -6.71
C SER A 54 -3.28 -15.61 -6.41
N VAL A 55 -2.77 -15.49 -5.20
CA VAL A 55 -1.76 -16.39 -4.65
C VAL A 55 -2.37 -17.03 -3.43
N TYR A 56 -2.04 -18.29 -3.18
CA TYR A 56 -2.31 -18.90 -1.89
C TYR A 56 -1.05 -19.60 -1.39
N ILE A 57 -0.98 -19.76 -0.07
CA ILE A 57 0.09 -20.49 0.58
C ILE A 57 -0.31 -21.96 0.59
N ASP A 58 0.49 -22.78 -0.08
CA ASP A 58 0.23 -24.20 -0.26
C ASP A 58 0.80 -25.03 0.88
N GLU A 59 1.94 -24.61 1.42
CA GLU A 59 2.59 -25.27 2.55
C GLU A 59 3.45 -24.27 3.32
N VAL A 60 3.36 -24.31 4.65
CA VAL A 60 4.28 -23.63 5.56
C VAL A 60 4.87 -24.65 6.52
N LYS A 61 6.20 -24.66 6.61
CA LYS A 61 6.94 -25.50 7.55
C LYS A 61 7.98 -24.65 8.26
N CYS A 62 8.05 -24.77 9.58
CA CYS A 62 9.12 -24.21 10.38
C CYS A 62 10.00 -25.35 10.89
N GLU A 63 11.28 -25.31 10.51
CA GLU A 63 12.27 -26.32 10.85
C GLU A 63 13.31 -25.69 11.78
N GLU A 64 13.52 -26.27 12.96
CA GLU A 64 14.58 -25.87 13.87
C GLU A 64 15.91 -26.50 13.41
N ILE A 65 16.96 -25.68 13.24
CA ILE A 65 18.29 -26.18 12.80
C ILE A 65 19.20 -26.45 14.00
N VAL A 66 19.42 -25.43 14.84
CA VAL A 66 20.34 -25.45 16.00
C VAL A 66 19.81 -24.44 17.01
N TYR A 67 19.63 -24.82 18.28
CA TYR A 67 19.26 -23.97 19.43
C TYR A 67 18.84 -22.53 19.07
N ASN A 68 17.52 -22.28 18.96
CA ASN A 68 16.94 -20.97 18.62
C ASN A 68 17.14 -20.47 17.18
N SER A 69 17.53 -21.35 16.24
CA SER A 69 17.65 -21.05 14.80
C SER A 69 16.56 -21.76 14.01
N PHE A 70 15.78 -21.01 13.21
CA PHE A 70 14.63 -21.52 12.49
C PHE A 70 14.68 -21.20 10.99
N LEU A 71 14.32 -22.19 10.17
CA LEU A 71 14.03 -22.02 8.75
C LEU A 71 12.53 -22.06 8.51
N LEU A 72 12.00 -20.97 7.97
CA LEU A 72 10.65 -20.93 7.46
C LEU A 72 10.65 -21.33 5.97
N ASN A 73 10.16 -22.54 5.72
CA ASN A 73 9.91 -23.11 4.40
C ASN A 73 8.50 -22.74 3.95
N LEU A 74 8.40 -21.84 2.98
CA LEU A 74 7.13 -21.35 2.45
C LEU A 74 6.97 -21.77 0.99
N THR A 75 5.90 -22.49 0.68
CA THR A 75 5.52 -22.84 -0.70
C THR A 75 4.32 -22.01 -1.12
N LEU A 76 4.51 -21.16 -2.12
CA LEU A 76 3.44 -20.36 -2.72
C LEU A 76 2.97 -20.99 -4.02
N LYS A 77 1.67 -20.95 -4.27
CA LYS A 77 1.10 -21.30 -5.58
C LYS A 77 0.33 -20.12 -6.15
N ASN A 78 0.54 -19.85 -7.42
CA ASN A 78 -0.27 -18.91 -8.16
C ASN A 78 -1.57 -19.59 -8.63
N ASN A 79 -2.70 -19.16 -8.07
CA ASN A 79 -4.05 -19.58 -8.50
C ASN A 79 -4.73 -18.49 -9.36
N GLY A 80 -4.03 -17.40 -9.65
CA GLY A 80 -4.52 -16.33 -10.48
C GLY A 80 -4.52 -16.70 -11.96
N ARG A 81 -5.13 -15.82 -12.76
CA ARG A 81 -5.09 -15.87 -14.24
C ARG A 81 -3.83 -15.24 -14.81
N PHE A 82 -2.98 -14.70 -13.95
CA PHE A 82 -1.91 -13.81 -14.31
C PHE A 82 -0.60 -14.21 -13.65
N ASN A 83 0.50 -14.07 -14.39
CA ASN A 83 1.84 -14.32 -13.89
C ASN A 83 2.24 -13.25 -12.86
N ILE A 84 3.06 -13.64 -11.89
CA ILE A 84 3.45 -12.80 -10.75
C ILE A 84 4.98 -12.63 -10.73
N ALA A 85 5.45 -11.42 -10.43
CA ALA A 85 6.87 -11.08 -10.38
C ALA A 85 7.51 -11.47 -9.04
N GLY A 86 6.72 -11.38 -7.96
CA GLY A 86 7.22 -11.53 -6.61
C GLY A 86 6.12 -11.29 -5.59
N TYR A 87 6.49 -10.99 -4.36
CA TYR A 87 5.56 -10.66 -3.30
C TYR A 87 6.25 -9.90 -2.17
N PHE A 88 5.47 -9.13 -1.41
CA PHE A 88 5.84 -8.69 -0.07
C PHE A 88 5.47 -9.77 0.93
N ILE A 89 6.28 -9.94 1.97
CA ILE A 89 6.02 -10.88 3.06
C ILE A 89 6.27 -10.20 4.40
N HIS A 90 5.25 -10.20 5.24
CA HIS A 90 5.32 -9.66 6.59
C HIS A 90 4.81 -10.69 7.59
N ALA A 91 5.28 -10.61 8.82
CA ALA A 91 4.89 -11.49 9.91
C ALA A 91 4.42 -10.73 11.16
N THR A 92 3.69 -11.44 12.03
CA THR A 92 3.39 -11.03 13.41
C THR A 92 4.11 -11.96 14.39
N ASN A 93 4.50 -11.43 15.55
CA ASN A 93 5.10 -12.20 16.65
C ASN A 93 4.11 -12.47 17.80
N SER A 94 2.87 -12.01 17.67
CA SER A 94 1.79 -12.18 18.64
C SER A 94 0.48 -12.43 17.90
N SER A 95 -0.38 -13.27 18.49
CA SER A 95 -1.74 -13.51 18.01
C SER A 95 -2.66 -12.30 18.21
N GLU A 96 -2.32 -11.38 19.12
CA GLU A 96 -3.09 -10.15 19.37
C GLU A 96 -2.76 -9.04 18.37
N GLN A 97 -1.70 -9.21 17.59
CA GLN A 97 -1.28 -8.22 16.61
C GLN A 97 -2.09 -8.34 15.32
N GLU A 98 -2.91 -7.31 15.03
CA GLU A 98 -3.72 -7.29 13.81
C GLU A 98 -2.88 -7.05 12.54
N LEU A 99 -1.81 -6.26 12.62
CA LEU A 99 -1.01 -5.87 11.46
C LEU A 99 0.35 -6.57 11.46
N ALA A 100 0.67 -7.26 10.36
CA ALA A 100 1.99 -7.83 10.14
C ALA A 100 3.01 -6.71 9.86
N THR A 101 3.94 -6.48 10.80
CA THR A 101 4.94 -5.39 10.72
C THR A 101 6.36 -5.88 10.52
N ILE A 102 6.61 -7.18 10.71
CA ILE A 102 7.95 -7.75 10.62
C ILE A 102 8.21 -8.15 9.17
N ASP A 103 9.04 -7.41 8.45
CA ASP A 103 9.40 -7.72 7.07
C ASP A 103 10.31 -8.97 7.02
N LEU A 104 9.88 -10.00 6.29
CA LEU A 104 10.65 -11.23 6.13
C LEU A 104 11.50 -11.28 4.85
N SER A 105 11.35 -10.31 3.94
CA SER A 105 11.97 -10.35 2.62
C SER A 105 13.50 -10.40 2.65
N GLY A 106 14.12 -9.77 3.65
CA GLY A 106 15.58 -9.77 3.82
C GLY A 106 16.19 -11.12 4.22
N TYR A 107 15.37 -12.07 4.66
CA TYR A 107 15.84 -13.37 5.16
C TYR A 107 15.84 -14.47 4.07
N THR A 108 15.60 -14.12 2.82
CA THR A 108 15.66 -15.05 1.69
C THR A 108 16.55 -14.50 0.58
N PRO A 109 17.31 -15.35 -0.16
CA PRO A 109 18.16 -14.90 -1.26
C PRO A 109 17.40 -14.13 -2.35
N ASP A 110 16.13 -14.47 -2.57
CA ASP A 110 15.27 -13.83 -3.58
C ASP A 110 14.75 -12.43 -3.14
N GLY A 111 14.97 -12.03 -1.89
CA GLY A 111 14.56 -10.73 -1.35
C GLY A 111 15.69 -9.84 -0.80
N ALA A 112 16.89 -10.40 -0.63
CA ALA A 112 18.08 -9.62 -0.27
C ALA A 112 18.31 -8.46 -1.27
N ASP A 113 18.44 -7.24 -0.75
CA ASP A 113 18.63 -6.00 -1.52
C ASP A 113 17.49 -5.64 -2.51
N LYS A 114 16.27 -6.16 -2.30
CA LYS A 114 15.09 -5.89 -3.13
C LYS A 114 14.07 -4.95 -2.46
N GLY A 115 14.53 -4.13 -1.52
CA GLY A 115 13.72 -3.04 -0.94
C GLY A 115 12.44 -3.52 -0.25
N GLY A 116 12.51 -4.62 0.49
CA GLY A 116 11.38 -5.16 1.25
C GLY A 116 10.54 -6.21 0.50
N SER A 117 10.92 -6.59 -0.71
CA SER A 117 10.15 -7.53 -1.55
C SER A 117 10.94 -8.78 -1.92
N VAL A 118 10.25 -9.90 -2.12
CA VAL A 118 10.83 -11.11 -2.72
C VAL A 118 10.51 -11.08 -4.20
N ILE A 119 11.53 -10.95 -5.06
CA ILE A 119 11.37 -10.82 -6.51
C ILE A 119 12.03 -12.00 -7.21
N PHE A 120 11.23 -12.76 -7.97
CA PHE A 120 11.67 -13.96 -8.66
C PHE A 120 12.57 -13.71 -9.87
N GLY A 121 12.58 -12.48 -10.38
CA GLY A 121 13.46 -12.03 -11.46
C GLY A 121 13.01 -10.72 -12.11
N VAL A 122 13.51 -10.44 -13.31
CA VAL A 122 13.24 -9.17 -14.04
C VAL A 122 11.85 -9.10 -14.71
N LYS A 123 11.05 -10.16 -14.63
CA LYS A 123 9.72 -10.30 -15.26
C LYS A 123 8.75 -11.05 -14.35
N ASN A 124 7.51 -11.18 -14.79
CA ASN A 124 6.51 -12.02 -14.12
C ASN A 124 6.84 -13.52 -14.32
N PHE A 125 7.52 -14.13 -13.34
CA PHE A 125 8.04 -15.49 -13.44
C PHE A 125 7.09 -16.59 -12.95
N LEU A 126 6.31 -16.34 -11.90
CA LEU A 126 5.45 -17.38 -11.32
C LEU A 126 4.15 -17.50 -12.13
N ASN A 127 4.04 -18.52 -12.97
CA ASN A 127 2.90 -18.73 -13.87
C ASN A 127 1.66 -19.26 -13.12
N PRO A 128 0.44 -19.07 -13.65
CA PRO A 128 -0.76 -19.73 -13.17
C PRO A 128 -0.58 -21.25 -13.00
N GLY A 129 -0.93 -21.75 -11.83
CA GLY A 129 -0.79 -23.16 -11.45
C GLY A 129 0.59 -23.55 -10.92
N GLU A 130 1.61 -22.73 -11.12
CA GLU A 130 2.98 -23.00 -10.70
C GLU A 130 3.16 -22.79 -9.19
N LYS A 131 4.04 -23.60 -8.60
CA LYS A 131 4.44 -23.53 -7.20
C LYS A 131 5.89 -23.06 -7.10
N ARG A 132 6.19 -22.25 -6.10
CA ARG A 132 7.57 -21.86 -5.76
C ARG A 132 7.78 -21.93 -4.27
N LYS A 133 8.85 -22.66 -3.89
CA LYS A 133 9.32 -22.75 -2.52
C LYS A 133 10.38 -21.70 -2.28
N ASN A 134 10.22 -20.91 -1.22
CA ASN A 134 11.23 -20.00 -0.70
C ASN A 134 11.56 -20.39 0.74
N ILE A 135 12.84 -20.25 1.08
CA ILE A 135 13.37 -20.56 2.40
C ILE A 135 13.79 -19.24 3.03
N PHE A 136 13.35 -19.01 4.26
CA PHE A 136 13.64 -17.82 5.04
C PHE A 136 14.42 -18.21 6.30
N ASP A 137 15.60 -17.63 6.48
CA ASP A 137 16.43 -17.82 7.67
C ASP A 137 16.09 -16.77 8.72
N ILE A 138 15.21 -17.12 9.66
CA ILE A 138 14.66 -16.19 10.66
C ILE A 138 15.38 -16.28 12.03
N THR A 139 16.53 -16.96 12.07
CA THR A 139 17.31 -17.31 13.26
C THR A 139 17.59 -16.15 14.22
N LEU A 140 17.83 -14.94 13.70
CA LEU A 140 18.04 -13.71 14.48
C LEU A 140 17.57 -12.53 13.61
N PRO A 141 16.68 -11.63 14.06
CA PRO A 141 16.20 -11.34 15.42
C PRO A 141 14.76 -11.83 15.74
N ILE A 142 14.17 -12.75 14.97
CA ILE A 142 12.74 -13.08 15.06
C ILE A 142 12.56 -14.43 15.77
N ASN A 143 12.34 -14.39 17.08
CA ASN A 143 12.24 -15.61 17.90
C ASN A 143 10.91 -16.36 17.74
N SER A 144 9.83 -15.67 17.32
CA SER A 144 8.54 -16.30 17.12
C SER A 144 7.74 -15.65 16.00
N ILE A 145 7.01 -16.46 15.26
CA ILE A 145 6.08 -16.03 14.21
C ILE A 145 4.73 -16.72 14.44
N ASN A 146 3.68 -15.90 14.49
CA ASN A 146 2.30 -16.33 14.70
C ASN A 146 1.46 -16.24 13.42
N SER A 147 1.80 -15.34 12.52
CA SER A 147 1.13 -15.25 11.23
C SER A 147 2.07 -14.72 10.16
N VAL A 148 1.77 -15.07 8.92
CA VAL A 148 2.45 -14.55 7.74
C VAL A 148 1.41 -13.95 6.81
N GLU A 149 1.66 -12.72 6.37
CA GLU A 149 0.88 -11.97 5.41
C GLU A 149 1.69 -11.76 4.13
N ILE A 150 1.05 -12.01 2.98
CA ILE A 150 1.68 -11.94 1.68
C ILE A 150 0.86 -11.07 0.75
N ILE A 151 1.54 -10.15 0.06
CA ILE A 151 0.93 -9.26 -0.93
C ILE A 151 1.64 -9.50 -2.27
N PRO A 152 0.97 -10.06 -3.29
CA PRO A 152 1.60 -10.31 -4.58
C PRO A 152 2.07 -9.05 -5.29
N LEU A 153 3.14 -9.17 -6.07
CA LEU A 153 3.71 -8.12 -6.90
C LEU A 153 3.75 -8.54 -8.36
N ARG A 154 3.49 -7.59 -9.26
CA ARG A 154 3.50 -7.87 -10.70
C ARG A 154 4.07 -6.69 -11.49
N PHE A 155 4.75 -6.96 -12.60
CA PHE A 155 4.99 -5.97 -13.64
C PHE A 155 3.75 -5.80 -14.52
N GLN A 156 3.21 -4.58 -14.57
CA GLN A 156 2.05 -4.21 -15.38
C GLN A 156 2.47 -3.10 -16.38
N SER A 157 2.05 -3.25 -17.64
CA SER A 157 2.28 -2.22 -18.67
C SER A 157 1.20 -1.15 -18.59
N ILE A 158 1.63 0.10 -18.38
CA ILE A 158 0.77 1.28 -18.23
C ILE A 158 1.39 2.40 -19.05
N GLU A 159 0.62 2.95 -19.99
CA GLU A 159 1.09 4.01 -20.90
C GLU A 159 2.41 3.60 -21.62
N ASN A 160 2.49 2.35 -22.08
CA ASN A 160 3.68 1.74 -22.71
C ASN A 160 4.94 1.67 -21.82
N LYS A 161 4.78 1.77 -20.49
CA LYS A 161 5.87 1.59 -19.52
C LYS A 161 5.53 0.44 -18.57
N GLU A 162 6.46 -0.49 -18.39
CA GLU A 162 6.33 -1.51 -17.37
C GLU A 162 6.62 -0.91 -15.99
N ARG A 163 5.70 -1.12 -15.05
CA ARG A 163 5.85 -0.71 -13.65
C ARG A 163 5.55 -1.89 -12.74
N LEU A 164 6.31 -1.99 -11.65
CA LEU A 164 6.00 -2.93 -10.57
C LEU A 164 4.80 -2.39 -9.79
N VAL A 165 3.78 -3.21 -9.63
CA VAL A 165 2.51 -2.88 -8.97
C VAL A 165 2.26 -3.85 -7.82
N SER A 166 1.71 -3.33 -6.73
CA SER A 166 1.36 -4.10 -5.53
C SER A 166 -0.11 -4.50 -5.56
N CYS A 167 -0.38 -5.79 -5.45
CA CYS A 167 -1.72 -6.34 -5.57
C CYS A 167 -2.39 -6.44 -4.20
N GLN A 168 -2.65 -5.30 -3.55
CA GLN A 168 -3.26 -5.26 -2.21
C GLN A 168 -4.62 -5.99 -2.14
N ASN A 169 -5.40 -5.98 -3.22
CA ASN A 169 -6.68 -6.68 -3.31
C ASN A 169 -6.55 -8.22 -3.29
N ALA A 170 -5.34 -8.75 -3.53
CA ALA A 170 -5.04 -10.18 -3.54
C ALA A 170 -4.21 -10.61 -2.32
N LYS A 171 -4.27 -9.82 -1.25
CA LYS A 171 -3.57 -10.08 0.01
C LYS A 171 -4.08 -11.36 0.66
N ILE A 172 -3.15 -12.16 1.16
CA ILE A 172 -3.41 -13.40 1.88
C ILE A 172 -2.71 -13.40 3.23
N ARG A 173 -3.35 -14.00 4.23
CA ARG A 173 -2.82 -14.16 5.58
C ARG A 173 -3.04 -15.60 6.03
N GLU A 174 -2.04 -16.17 6.67
CA GLU A 174 -2.11 -17.49 7.28
C GLU A 174 -1.54 -17.44 8.69
N GLU A 175 -2.26 -18.05 9.63
CA GLU A 175 -1.82 -18.22 11.01
C GLU A 175 -0.91 -19.45 11.08
N ILE A 176 0.29 -19.27 11.63
CA ILE A 176 1.31 -20.31 11.76
C ILE A 176 1.88 -20.28 13.18
N THR A 177 2.61 -21.30 13.59
CA THR A 177 3.28 -21.27 14.89
C THR A 177 4.71 -21.72 14.70
N CYS A 178 5.62 -20.74 14.76
CA CYS A 178 7.06 -20.95 14.74
C CYS A 178 7.60 -20.37 16.04
N SER A 179 8.13 -21.22 16.92
CA SER A 179 8.57 -20.89 18.27
C SER A 179 9.64 -21.86 18.73
#